data_AF-E2AMY8-F1
#
_entry.id   AF-E2AMY8-F1
#
_cell.length_a   1.000
_cell.length_b   1.000
_cell.length_c   1.000
_cell.angle_alpha   90.00
_cell.angle_beta   90.00
_cell.angle_gamma   90.00
#
_symmetry.space_group_name_H-M   'P 1'
#
loop_
_entity.id
_entity.type
_entity.pdbx_description
1 polymer ?
#
loop_
_entity_poly.entity_id
_entity_poly.type
_entity_poly.pdbx_seq_one_letter_code
_entity_poly.pdbx_strand_id
1 'polypeptide(L)'
;IRGLNLSKQKAELLALRLQKWKHLDPTTHNTTYRNRNRAILPFFKKENDMCFCNDIKGLFDVMNTAYDQNEWRLFIDGSKYSLKAALLHIGNKKPSIPIAHAVQTKECYDTMRTILAKIKYNEHQWKICGDLKVIGLLVGMQSGFTKFCCFLCLWDSRAVDHHYVRKVWPSRTHYEPGQQNVSSIPLVN
;
A
#
# COMPACT_ATOMS: atom_id res chain seq x y z
N ILE A 1 -3.78 27.38 -20.66
CA ILE A 1 -2.71 26.40 -20.33
C ILE A 1 -3.24 24.95 -20.21
N ARG A 2 -4.29 24.66 -19.43
CA ARG A 2 -4.82 23.27 -19.28
C ARG A 2 -5.27 22.60 -20.59
N GLY A 3 -5.76 23.38 -21.56
CA GLY A 3 -6.15 22.85 -22.89
C GLY A 3 -4.98 22.47 -23.82
N LEU A 4 -3.73 22.72 -23.42
CA LEU A 4 -2.55 22.44 -24.26
C LEU A 4 -2.00 21.02 -24.10
N ASN A 5 -2.62 20.20 -23.25
CA ASN A 5 -2.22 18.82 -22.95
C ASN A 5 -0.71 18.66 -22.62
N LEU A 6 -0.12 19.67 -21.98
CA LEU A 6 1.28 19.69 -21.60
C LEU A 6 1.51 18.86 -20.34
N SER A 7 2.68 18.20 -20.25
CA SER A 7 3.15 17.67 -18.96
C SER A 7 3.32 18.82 -17.97
N LYS A 8 3.21 18.54 -16.67
CA LYS A 8 3.30 19.57 -15.61
C LYS A 8 4.56 20.43 -15.74
N GLN A 9 5.71 19.82 -16.02
CA GLN A 9 6.98 20.50 -16.25
C GLN A 9 6.94 21.43 -17.47
N LYS A 10 6.35 20.98 -18.59
CA LYS A 10 6.21 21.80 -19.81
C LYS A 10 5.23 22.96 -19.60
N ALA A 11 4.16 22.74 -18.84
CA ALA A 11 3.20 23.79 -18.47
C ALA A 11 3.84 24.87 -17.59
N GLU A 12 4.66 24.48 -16.61
CA GLU A 12 5.43 25.39 -15.76
C GLU A 12 6.46 26.19 -16.56
N LEU A 13 7.23 25.52 -17.43
CA LEU A 13 8.20 26.19 -18.31
C LEU A 13 7.53 27.21 -19.24
N LEU A 14 6.37 26.86 -19.82
CA LEU A 14 5.60 27.77 -20.65
C LEU A 14 5.11 28.98 -19.86
N ALA A 15 4.57 28.78 -18.66
CA ALA A 15 4.11 29.87 -17.81
C ALA A 15 5.27 30.82 -17.45
N LEU A 16 6.46 30.29 -17.15
CA LEU A 16 7.66 31.10 -16.88
C LEU A 16 8.09 31.92 -18.11
N ARG A 17 8.00 31.35 -19.32
CA ARG A 17 8.30 32.07 -20.57
C ARG A 17 7.30 33.17 -20.86
N LEU A 18 6.01 32.90 -20.71
CA LEU A 18 4.95 33.91 -20.89
C LEU A 18 5.08 35.07 -19.89
N GLN A 19 5.47 34.78 -18.65
CA GLN A 19 5.76 35.81 -17.65
C GLN A 19 6.96 36.68 -18.07
N LYS A 20 8.06 36.05 -18.51
CA LYS A 20 9.25 36.78 -19.01
C LYS A 20 8.94 37.65 -20.23
N TRP A 21 8.08 37.18 -21.13
CA TRP A 21 7.65 37.92 -22.30
C TRP A 21 6.58 38.98 -22.01
N LYS A 22 6.17 39.17 -20.74
CA LYS A 22 5.12 40.10 -20.33
C LYS A 22 3.78 39.85 -21.03
N HIS A 23 3.48 38.58 -21.33
CA HIS A 23 2.20 38.14 -21.91
C HIS A 23 1.21 37.61 -20.85
N LEU A 24 1.53 37.75 -19.57
CA LEU A 24 0.63 37.44 -18.46
C LEU A 24 0.25 38.75 -17.77
N ASP A 25 -0.96 38.78 -17.20
CA ASP A 25 -1.38 39.85 -16.32
C ASP A 25 -0.39 39.99 -15.13
N PRO A 26 0.02 41.21 -14.72
CA PRO A 26 0.99 41.41 -13.65
C PRO A 26 0.61 40.78 -12.30
N THR A 27 -0.68 40.55 -12.06
CA THR A 27 -1.20 39.89 -10.84
C THR A 27 -1.11 38.36 -10.91
N THR A 28 -0.70 37.80 -12.05
CA THR A 28 -0.62 36.36 -12.26
C THR A 28 0.59 35.77 -11.52
N HIS A 29 0.33 35.04 -10.44
CA HIS A 29 1.35 34.29 -9.75
C HIS A 29 1.60 32.93 -10.41
N ASN A 30 2.86 32.67 -10.73
CA ASN A 30 3.28 31.40 -11.27
C ASN A 30 3.76 30.49 -10.12
N THR A 31 3.08 29.37 -9.91
CA THR A 31 3.44 28.40 -8.86
C THR A 31 4.31 27.30 -9.45
N THR A 32 5.52 27.13 -8.95
CA THR A 32 6.44 26.08 -9.37
C THR A 32 6.14 24.74 -8.70
N TYR A 33 6.54 23.64 -9.34
CA TYR A 33 6.35 22.31 -8.76
C TYR A 33 7.23 22.12 -7.51
N ARG A 34 6.66 21.52 -6.47
CA ARG A 34 7.37 21.26 -5.20
C ARG A 34 8.47 20.22 -5.43
N ASN A 35 9.73 20.63 -5.26
CA ASN A 35 10.89 19.74 -5.31
C ASN A 35 11.22 19.05 -3.97
N ARG A 36 10.33 19.13 -2.97
CA ARG A 36 10.57 18.58 -1.62
C ARG A 36 10.84 17.07 -1.61
N ASN A 37 10.29 16.34 -2.58
CA ASN A 37 10.50 14.90 -2.72
C ASN A 37 11.80 14.55 -3.45
N ARG A 38 12.56 15.52 -3.99
CA ARG A 38 13.73 15.25 -4.82
C ARG A 38 14.83 14.46 -4.08
N ALA A 39 15.00 14.72 -2.79
CA ALA A 39 15.93 13.97 -1.93
C ALA A 39 15.49 12.51 -1.70
N ILE A 40 14.18 12.24 -1.82
CA ILE A 40 13.57 10.93 -1.54
C ILE A 40 13.48 10.06 -2.81
N LEU A 41 13.36 10.68 -3.99
CA LEU A 41 13.21 9.97 -5.26
C LEU A 41 14.26 8.86 -5.51
N PRO A 42 15.55 9.00 -5.15
CA PRO A 42 16.54 7.95 -5.39
C PRO A 42 16.25 6.62 -4.67
N PHE A 43 15.45 6.63 -3.60
CA PHE A 43 15.07 5.43 -2.85
C PHE A 43 13.85 4.71 -3.42
N PHE A 44 13.25 5.24 -4.48
CA PHE A 44 12.10 4.66 -5.15
C PHE A 44 12.46 4.19 -6.56
N LYS A 45 11.96 3.02 -6.91
CA LYS A 45 12.02 2.48 -8.27
C LYS A 45 10.62 2.35 -8.83
N LYS A 46 10.50 2.61 -10.13
CA LYS A 46 9.29 2.31 -10.90
C LYS A 46 9.59 1.16 -11.85
N GLU A 47 8.82 0.10 -11.75
CA GLU A 47 8.84 -1.04 -12.66
C GLU A 47 7.40 -1.31 -13.11
N ASN A 48 7.17 -1.24 -14.43
CA ASN A 48 5.83 -1.31 -15.00
C ASN A 48 4.88 -0.29 -14.32
N ASP A 49 3.76 -0.77 -13.81
CA ASP A 49 2.74 0.02 -13.11
C ASP A 49 2.94 0.10 -11.59
N MET A 50 4.08 -0.35 -11.07
CA MET A 50 4.41 -0.34 -9.65
C MET A 50 5.57 0.61 -9.35
N CYS A 51 5.36 1.50 -8.38
CA CYS A 51 6.40 2.29 -7.74
C CYS A 51 6.61 1.78 -6.33
N PHE A 52 7.84 1.51 -5.92
CA PHE A 52 8.14 0.97 -4.60
C PHE A 52 9.48 1.49 -4.07
N CYS A 53 9.61 1.55 -2.76
CA CYS A 53 10.84 1.88 -2.08
C CYS A 53 11.73 0.65 -2.03
N ASN A 54 12.93 0.74 -2.61
CA ASN A 54 13.89 -0.37 -2.67
C ASN A 54 14.98 -0.31 -1.59
N ASP A 55 15.05 0.81 -0.85
CA ASP A 55 15.96 1.04 0.26
C ASP A 55 15.25 1.85 1.36
N ILE A 56 14.67 1.12 2.32
CA ILE A 56 13.95 1.69 3.45
C ILE A 56 14.90 2.40 4.41
N LYS A 57 16.08 1.85 4.67
CA LYS A 57 17.02 2.43 5.64
C LYS A 57 17.52 3.79 5.14
N GLY A 58 17.97 3.85 3.88
CA GLY A 58 18.40 5.11 3.27
C GLY A 58 17.27 6.15 3.19
N LEU A 59 16.02 5.72 2.97
CA LEU A 59 14.85 6.59 3.04
C LEU A 59 14.71 7.23 4.44
N PHE A 60 14.85 6.44 5.50
CA PHE A 60 14.78 6.92 6.89
C PHE A 60 15.94 7.86 7.24
N ASP A 61 17.14 7.57 6.77
CA ASP A 61 18.33 8.41 6.97
C ASP A 61 18.13 9.80 6.36
N VAL A 62 17.62 9.88 5.12
CA VAL A 62 17.33 11.17 4.46
C VAL A 62 16.17 11.93 5.11
N MET A 63 15.23 11.23 5.73
CA MET A 63 14.18 11.84 6.56
C MET A 63 14.68 12.24 7.95
N ASN A 64 15.97 12.07 8.26
CA ASN A 64 16.58 12.33 9.56
C ASN A 64 15.79 11.67 10.71
N THR A 65 15.38 10.41 10.49
CA THR A 65 14.55 9.66 11.43
C THR A 65 15.18 8.30 11.67
N ALA A 66 15.45 7.96 12.92
CA ALA A 66 15.93 6.62 13.27
C ALA A 66 14.93 5.55 12.82
N TYR A 67 15.43 4.54 12.10
CA TYR A 67 14.66 3.40 11.67
C TYR A 67 14.63 2.32 12.78
N ASP A 68 13.43 1.97 13.23
CA ASP A 68 13.17 0.82 14.09
C ASP A 68 11.93 0.10 13.58
N GLN A 69 12.09 -1.14 13.09
CA GLN A 69 10.97 -1.93 12.56
C GLN A 69 9.82 -2.12 13.57
N ASN A 70 10.10 -2.12 14.87
CA ASN A 70 9.08 -2.36 15.89
C ASN A 70 8.13 -1.17 16.06
N GLU A 71 8.59 0.04 15.76
CA GLU A 71 7.84 1.31 15.85
C GLU A 71 6.91 1.55 14.65
N TRP A 72 7.00 0.72 13.60
CA TRP A 72 6.19 0.86 12.39
C TRP A 72 5.29 -0.35 12.13
N ARG A 73 4.19 -0.08 11.43
CA ARG A 73 3.24 -1.08 10.94
C ARG A 73 3.11 -0.94 9.44
N LEU A 74 3.10 -2.07 8.74
CA LEU A 74 2.85 -2.08 7.30
C LEU A 74 1.35 -2.01 7.07
N PHE A 75 0.88 -0.91 6.51
CA PHE A 75 -0.48 -0.74 6.07
C PHE A 75 -0.59 -1.01 4.57
N ILE A 76 -1.47 -1.93 4.18
CA ILE A 76 -1.78 -2.21 2.78
C ILE A 76 -3.27 -1.99 2.56
N ASP A 77 -3.59 -1.19 1.54
CA ASP A 77 -4.95 -0.85 1.15
C ASP A 77 -5.12 -0.94 -0.37
N GLY A 78 -6.15 -1.68 -0.77
CA GLY A 78 -6.47 -1.97 -2.15
C GLY A 78 -7.77 -1.30 -2.60
N SER A 79 -7.80 -0.89 -3.86
CA SER A 79 -9.01 -0.51 -4.58
C SER A 79 -9.15 -1.41 -5.81
N LYS A 80 -10.22 -1.22 -6.59
CA LYS A 80 -10.42 -1.97 -7.85
C LYS A 80 -9.28 -1.82 -8.85
N TYR A 81 -8.54 -0.70 -8.81
CA TYR A 81 -7.56 -0.34 -9.83
C TYR A 81 -6.19 0.07 -9.28
N SER A 82 -5.99 0.05 -7.96
CA SER A 82 -4.71 0.42 -7.38
C SER A 82 -4.53 -0.21 -6.01
N LEU A 83 -3.28 -0.45 -5.65
CA LEU A 83 -2.87 -0.99 -4.37
C LEU A 83 -1.81 -0.06 -3.78
N LYS A 84 -1.93 0.26 -2.50
CA LYS A 84 -1.02 1.16 -1.78
C LYS A 84 -0.46 0.44 -0.58
N ALA A 85 0.83 0.66 -0.31
CA ALA A 85 1.48 0.25 0.91
C ALA A 85 2.15 1.46 1.57
N ALA A 86 1.94 1.62 2.88
CA ALA A 86 2.52 2.68 3.67
C ALA A 86 2.97 2.16 5.05
N LEU A 87 4.00 2.76 5.62
CA LEU A 87 4.38 2.53 7.00
C LEU A 87 3.65 3.52 7.91
N LEU A 88 3.01 2.99 8.96
CA LEU A 88 2.33 3.77 9.99
C LEU A 88 3.12 3.71 11.29
N HIS A 89 3.42 4.86 11.88
CA HIS A 89 4.12 4.93 13.15
C HIS A 89 3.17 4.61 14.31
N ILE A 90 3.62 3.81 15.27
CA ILE A 90 2.83 3.48 16.46
C ILE A 90 2.55 4.76 17.26
N GLY A 91 1.29 4.94 17.67
CA GLY A 91 0.87 6.13 18.40
C GLY A 91 0.80 7.40 17.55
N ASN A 92 0.87 7.30 16.21
CA ASN A 92 0.65 8.39 15.26
C ASN A 92 1.53 9.64 15.48
N LYS A 93 2.71 9.46 16.11
CA LYS A 93 3.65 10.57 16.41
C LYS A 93 4.40 11.07 15.18
N LYS A 94 4.54 10.23 14.15
CA LYS A 94 5.23 10.53 12.89
C LYS A 94 4.27 10.35 11.72
N PRO A 95 4.46 11.09 10.61
CA PRO A 95 3.61 10.94 9.43
C PRO A 95 3.74 9.54 8.83
N SER A 96 2.70 9.11 8.11
CA SER A 96 2.77 7.88 7.32
C SER A 96 3.77 8.02 6.18
N ILE A 97 4.50 6.95 5.90
CA ILE A 97 5.52 6.90 4.85
C ILE A 97 5.02 5.98 3.75
N PRO A 98 4.60 6.49 2.58
CA PRO A 98 4.25 5.64 1.44
C PRO A 98 5.49 4.88 0.97
N ILE A 99 5.40 3.56 0.87
CA ILE A 99 6.53 2.71 0.44
C ILE A 99 6.22 1.93 -0.84
N ALA A 100 4.96 1.75 -1.21
CA ALA A 100 4.62 1.22 -2.53
C ALA A 100 3.27 1.74 -3.04
N HIS A 101 3.16 1.83 -4.35
CA HIS A 101 1.92 2.13 -5.06
C HIS A 101 1.93 1.42 -6.40
N ALA A 102 0.92 0.59 -6.63
CA ALA A 102 0.69 -0.07 -7.90
C ALA A 102 -0.61 0.44 -8.51
N VAL A 103 -0.60 0.78 -9.80
CA VAL A 103 -1.80 1.13 -10.59
C VAL A 103 -2.19 -0.02 -11.49
N GLN A 104 -3.43 -0.01 -11.97
CA GLN A 104 -4.00 -1.07 -12.82
C GLN A 104 -3.86 -2.49 -12.25
N THR A 105 -3.75 -2.59 -10.93
CA THR A 105 -3.55 -3.85 -10.23
C THR A 105 -4.78 -4.19 -9.42
N LYS A 106 -5.13 -5.47 -9.46
CA LYS A 106 -6.18 -6.04 -8.63
C LYS A 106 -5.58 -6.46 -7.29
N GLU A 107 -6.35 -6.25 -6.24
CA GLU A 107 -6.08 -6.82 -4.93
C GLU A 107 -6.30 -8.35 -4.98
N CYS A 108 -5.21 -9.08 -5.18
CA CYS A 108 -5.16 -10.54 -5.17
C CYS A 108 -3.83 -11.02 -4.58
N TYR A 109 -3.76 -12.32 -4.28
CA TYR A 109 -2.61 -12.97 -3.66
C TYR A 109 -1.29 -12.71 -4.41
N ASP A 110 -1.30 -12.79 -5.74
CA ASP A 110 -0.10 -12.59 -6.57
C ASP A 110 0.43 -11.16 -6.46
N THR A 111 -0.45 -10.18 -6.55
CA THR A 111 -0.07 -8.76 -6.40
C THR A 111 0.50 -8.50 -5.01
N MET A 112 -0.11 -9.05 -3.95
CA MET A 112 0.39 -8.92 -2.57
C MET A 112 1.81 -9.49 -2.46
N ARG A 113 2.02 -10.70 -2.98
CA ARG A 113 3.33 -11.36 -3.02
C ARG A 113 4.37 -10.51 -3.75
N THR A 114 4.01 -9.93 -4.90
CA THR A 114 4.92 -9.04 -5.64
C THR A 114 5.26 -7.80 -4.82
N ILE A 115 4.29 -7.12 -4.20
CA ILE A 115 4.58 -5.93 -3.39
C ILE A 115 5.49 -6.28 -2.22
N LEU A 116 5.19 -7.33 -1.45
CA LEU A 116 5.99 -7.75 -0.30
C LEU A 116 7.43 -8.08 -0.69
N ALA A 117 7.62 -8.74 -1.83
CA ALA A 117 8.95 -9.03 -2.36
C ALA A 117 9.71 -7.74 -2.74
N LYS A 118 9.04 -6.79 -3.40
CA LYS A 118 9.65 -5.54 -3.87
C LYS A 118 10.07 -4.62 -2.71
N ILE A 119 9.28 -4.56 -1.64
CA ILE A 119 9.62 -3.81 -0.42
C ILE A 119 10.51 -4.60 0.54
N LYS A 120 10.98 -5.79 0.15
CA LYS A 120 11.83 -6.68 0.97
C LYS A 120 11.24 -6.94 2.36
N TYR A 121 9.93 -7.21 2.43
CA TYR A 121 9.21 -7.39 3.69
C TYR A 121 9.93 -8.34 4.66
N ASN A 122 10.54 -9.40 4.14
CA ASN A 122 11.22 -10.41 4.95
C ASN A 122 12.37 -9.86 5.80
N GLU A 123 13.01 -8.76 5.38
CA GLU A 123 14.09 -8.09 6.12
C GLU A 123 13.57 -7.27 7.32
N HIS A 124 12.28 -6.94 7.32
CA HIS A 124 11.69 -5.97 8.24
C HIS A 124 10.63 -6.57 9.17
N GLN A 125 9.89 -7.58 8.69
CA GLN A 125 8.86 -8.31 9.45
C GLN A 125 7.88 -7.37 10.19
N TRP A 126 7.49 -6.26 9.56
CA TRP A 126 6.55 -5.32 10.17
C TRP A 126 5.23 -6.01 10.46
N LYS A 127 4.65 -5.77 11.64
CA LYS A 127 3.26 -6.16 11.87
C LYS A 127 2.35 -5.45 10.86
N ILE A 128 1.44 -6.20 10.28
CA ILE A 128 0.58 -5.73 9.19
C ILE A 128 -0.75 -5.21 9.74
N CYS A 129 -1.22 -4.13 9.15
CA CYS A 129 -2.54 -3.57 9.33
C CYS A 129 -3.21 -3.45 7.95
N GLY A 130 -4.49 -3.74 7.87
CA GLY A 130 -5.24 -3.67 6.63
C GLY A 130 -6.68 -4.07 6.87
N ASP A 131 -7.50 -3.97 5.83
CA ASP A 131 -8.84 -4.53 5.89
C ASP A 131 -8.80 -6.07 6.00
N LEU A 132 -9.95 -6.66 6.36
CA LEU A 132 -10.06 -8.11 6.55
C LEU A 132 -9.75 -8.90 5.28
N LYS A 133 -9.97 -8.33 4.09
CA LYS A 133 -9.74 -8.99 2.81
C LYS A 133 -8.25 -9.03 2.49
N VAL A 134 -7.52 -7.94 2.70
CA VAL A 134 -6.06 -7.89 2.60
C VAL A 134 -5.42 -8.89 3.56
N ILE A 135 -5.84 -8.90 4.83
CA ILE A 135 -5.31 -9.88 5.81
C ILE A 135 -5.64 -11.31 5.38
N GLY A 136 -6.87 -11.57 4.91
CA GLY A 136 -7.27 -12.87 4.37
C GLY A 136 -6.38 -13.32 3.20
N LEU A 137 -6.09 -12.43 2.24
CA LEU A 137 -5.20 -12.73 1.12
C LEU A 137 -3.77 -13.02 1.59
N LEU A 138 -3.27 -12.27 2.57
CA LEU A 138 -1.91 -12.44 3.09
C LEU A 138 -1.73 -13.78 3.83
N VAL A 139 -2.76 -14.27 4.52
CA VAL A 139 -2.73 -15.59 5.16
C VAL A 139 -3.21 -16.72 4.24
N GLY A 140 -3.38 -16.44 2.94
CA GLY A 140 -3.67 -17.45 1.93
C GLY A 140 -5.12 -17.93 1.86
N MET A 141 -6.06 -17.18 2.45
CA MET A 141 -7.49 -17.53 2.42
C MET A 141 -8.05 -17.46 1.01
N GLN A 142 -8.94 -18.39 0.71
CA GLN A 142 -9.73 -18.39 -0.50
C GLN A 142 -10.74 -17.24 -0.49
N SER A 143 -10.71 -16.40 -1.53
CA SER A 143 -11.69 -15.33 -1.74
C SER A 143 -13.06 -15.87 -2.17
N GLY A 144 -14.12 -15.12 -1.88
CA GLY A 144 -15.50 -15.42 -2.28
C GLY A 144 -16.36 -15.92 -1.11
N PHE A 145 -17.51 -16.51 -1.43
CA PHE A 145 -18.44 -17.02 -0.43
C PHE A 145 -18.06 -18.44 0.01
N THR A 146 -17.06 -18.52 0.88
CA THR A 146 -16.47 -19.79 1.36
C THR A 146 -17.02 -20.19 2.72
N LYS A 147 -16.96 -21.49 3.05
CA LYS A 147 -17.52 -22.05 4.29
C LYS A 147 -16.84 -21.48 5.52
N PHE A 148 -15.51 -21.52 5.55
CA PHE A 148 -14.68 -21.02 6.64
C PHE A 148 -13.94 -19.75 6.21
N CYS A 149 -14.68 -18.66 5.95
CA CYS A 149 -14.11 -17.42 5.40
C CYS A 149 -13.33 -16.57 6.41
N CYS A 150 -13.50 -16.82 7.71
CA CYS A 150 -12.79 -16.08 8.75
C CYS A 150 -11.36 -16.61 8.94
N PHE A 151 -10.40 -15.70 8.99
CA PHE A 151 -9.00 -16.04 9.30
C PHE A 151 -8.77 -16.19 10.81
N LEU A 152 -9.58 -15.61 11.69
CA LEU A 152 -9.39 -15.73 13.14
C LEU A 152 -10.01 -17.01 13.73
N CYS A 153 -11.11 -17.50 13.13
CA CYS A 153 -11.86 -18.63 13.66
C CYS A 153 -12.51 -19.46 12.56
N LEU A 154 -12.94 -20.67 12.92
CA LEU A 154 -13.66 -21.61 12.06
C LEU A 154 -15.15 -21.29 12.04
N TRP A 155 -15.49 -20.03 11.77
CA TRP A 155 -16.87 -19.60 11.57
C TRP A 155 -17.45 -20.27 10.33
N ASP A 156 -18.52 -21.05 10.51
CA ASP A 156 -19.19 -21.76 9.42
C ASP A 156 -20.27 -20.87 8.81
N SER A 157 -19.96 -20.24 7.68
CA SER A 157 -20.88 -19.37 6.94
C SER A 157 -22.12 -20.08 6.41
N ARG A 158 -22.13 -21.42 6.41
CA ARG A 158 -23.26 -22.23 5.94
C ARG A 158 -24.17 -22.72 7.08
N ALA A 159 -23.75 -22.54 8.32
CA ALA A 159 -24.51 -22.96 9.50
C ALA A 159 -25.55 -21.91 9.92
N VAL A 160 -26.52 -21.64 9.04
CA VAL A 160 -27.52 -20.55 9.18
C VAL A 160 -28.23 -20.57 10.54
N ASP A 161 -28.63 -21.76 11.01
CA ASP A 161 -29.31 -21.94 12.29
C ASP A 161 -28.45 -21.57 13.51
N HIS A 162 -27.12 -21.56 13.35
CA HIS A 162 -26.17 -21.27 14.42
C HIS A 162 -25.62 -19.84 14.40
N HIS A 163 -25.87 -19.04 13.34
CA HIS A 163 -25.24 -17.73 13.15
C HIS A 163 -25.52 -16.74 14.30
N TYR A 164 -26.75 -16.75 14.82
CA TYR A 164 -27.17 -15.83 15.88
C TYR A 164 -27.23 -16.47 17.27
N VAL A 165 -27.04 -17.79 17.35
CA VAL A 165 -27.06 -18.55 18.60
C VAL A 165 -25.64 -18.77 19.13
N ARG A 166 -24.71 -19.11 18.23
CA ARG A 166 -23.33 -19.43 18.57
C ARG A 166 -22.45 -18.19 18.50
N LYS A 167 -22.08 -17.69 19.67
CA LYS A 167 -21.15 -16.54 19.81
C LYS A 167 -19.67 -16.93 19.68
N VAL A 168 -19.31 -18.14 20.10
CA VAL A 168 -17.91 -18.60 20.14
C VAL A 168 -17.71 -19.72 19.14
N TRP A 169 -16.84 -19.47 18.17
CA TRP A 169 -16.40 -20.43 17.16
C TRP A 169 -14.98 -20.90 17.47
N PRO A 170 -14.58 -22.13 17.07
CA PRO A 170 -13.24 -22.62 17.35
C PRO A 170 -12.20 -21.69 16.70
N SER A 171 -11.13 -21.36 17.42
CA SER A 171 -10.05 -20.55 16.87
C SER A 171 -9.36 -21.26 15.72
N ARG A 172 -8.96 -20.51 14.69
CA ARG A 172 -8.14 -21.03 13.60
C ARG A 172 -6.67 -20.95 14.01
N THR A 173 -6.00 -22.08 14.07
CA THR A 173 -4.58 -22.16 14.46
C THR A 173 -3.67 -22.51 13.28
N HIS A 174 -4.19 -23.10 12.21
CA HIS A 174 -3.42 -23.58 11.07
C HIS A 174 -3.93 -22.96 9.76
N TYR A 175 -2.99 -22.72 8.84
CA TYR A 175 -3.23 -22.17 7.51
C TYR A 175 -2.63 -23.07 6.42
N GLU A 176 -2.96 -24.35 6.47
CA GLU A 176 -2.49 -25.33 5.48
C GLU A 176 -3.32 -25.26 4.19
N PRO A 177 -2.70 -25.08 3.01
CA PRO A 177 -3.43 -25.09 1.75
C PRO A 177 -4.27 -26.37 1.56
N GLY A 178 -5.52 -26.19 1.11
CA GLY A 178 -6.49 -27.28 0.93
C GLY A 178 -7.36 -27.54 2.15
N GLN A 179 -7.02 -27.00 3.33
CA GLN A 179 -7.83 -27.13 4.54
C GLN A 179 -8.60 -25.87 4.84
N GLN A 180 -9.84 -26.01 5.32
CA GLN A 180 -10.62 -24.94 5.94
C GLN A 180 -10.64 -23.62 5.12
N ASN A 181 -10.75 -23.73 3.79
CA ASN A 181 -10.75 -22.63 2.82
C ASN A 181 -9.45 -21.81 2.73
N VAL A 182 -8.30 -22.40 3.05
CA VAL A 182 -6.99 -21.87 2.68
C VAL A 182 -6.63 -22.39 1.29
N SER A 183 -6.34 -21.49 0.35
CA SER A 183 -6.00 -21.83 -1.04
C SER A 183 -4.51 -21.70 -1.36
N SER A 184 -3.76 -20.98 -0.54
CA SER A 184 -2.36 -20.66 -0.81
C SER A 184 -1.56 -20.60 0.48
N ILE A 185 -0.24 -20.73 0.37
CA ILE A 185 0.65 -20.63 1.52
C ILE A 185 0.59 -19.20 2.06
N PRO A 186 0.58 -18.96 3.37
CA PRO A 186 0.68 -17.62 3.92
C PRO A 186 1.92 -16.88 3.39
N LEU A 187 1.74 -15.62 3.00
CA LEU A 187 2.82 -14.73 2.58
C LEU A 187 3.56 -14.09 3.76
N VAL A 188 2.94 -14.17 4.94
CA VAL A 188 3.38 -13.51 6.17
C VAL A 188 3.21 -14.50 7.31
N ASN A 189 4.14 -14.46 8.26
CA ASN A 189 4.15 -15.31 9.44
C ASN A 189 3.31 -14.71 10.57
#